data_AF-A0A0V0SAM8-F1
#
_entry.id   AF-A0A0V0SAM8-F1
#
_cell.length_a   1.000
_cell.length_b   1.000
_cell.length_c   1.000
_cell.angle_alpha   90.00
_cell.angle_beta   90.00
_cell.angle_gamma   90.00
#
_symmetry.space_group_name_H-M   'P 1'
#
loop_
_entity.id
_entity.type
_entity.pdbx_description
1 polymer ?
#
loop_
_entity_poly.entity_id
_entity_poly.type
_entity_poly.pdbx_seq_one_letter_code
_entity_poly.pdbx_strand_id
1 'polypeptide(L)'
;LPKSMNHCLLLKSESNFAMPKVPCERKLIIYKQEDHLPVLEQPEDDFFEVTKSDVILMQKRLTENCDLLTKTCLSTVNTLKLQEAERRRKSCLYSVVRIHLPGRWAMQATFYSDESVEDLYQFVSSLLKNPNTAFELYQAPKYLIERTDSTLFDAGLSPMALLILKVKDASITKAEQLFNEEWLKTKQGDKSVAVAHAQQSSVLNAEHLAQSKTDGQH
;
A
#
# COMPACT_ATOMS: atom_id res chain seq x y z
N LEU A 1 -18.95 16.32 -45.00
CA LEU A 1 -18.52 16.43 -43.59
C LEU A 1 -18.87 15.15 -42.83
N PRO A 2 -17.95 14.18 -42.69
CA PRO A 2 -18.08 13.17 -41.65
C PRO A 2 -17.16 13.50 -40.47
N LYS A 3 -17.69 13.26 -39.27
CA LYS A 3 -17.07 13.57 -37.98
C LYS A 3 -15.84 12.68 -37.76
N SER A 4 -14.69 13.31 -37.52
CA SER A 4 -13.48 12.63 -37.06
C SER A 4 -13.74 12.04 -35.67
N MET A 5 -13.85 10.72 -35.59
CA MET A 5 -13.77 9.98 -34.34
C MET A 5 -12.33 10.04 -33.85
N ASN A 6 -12.08 10.87 -32.83
CA ASN A 6 -10.82 10.83 -32.09
C ASN A 6 -10.77 9.52 -31.30
N HIS A 7 -10.13 8.52 -31.88
CA HIS A 7 -9.74 7.31 -31.18
C HIS A 7 -8.67 7.71 -30.16
N CYS A 8 -9.07 7.83 -28.89
CA CYS A 8 -8.13 8.04 -27.80
C CYS A 8 -7.30 6.76 -27.66
N LEU A 9 -6.16 6.71 -28.34
CA LEU A 9 -5.16 5.66 -28.20
C LEU A 9 -4.68 5.69 -26.75
N LEU A 10 -5.19 4.75 -25.95
CA LEU A 10 -4.57 4.33 -24.69
C LEU A 10 -3.23 3.69 -25.05
N LEU A 11 -2.20 4.53 -25.19
CA LEU A 11 -0.82 4.06 -25.15
C LEU A 11 -0.58 3.56 -23.72
N LYS A 12 -0.80 2.26 -23.51
CA LYS A 12 -0.23 1.54 -22.38
C LYS A 12 1.29 1.75 -22.51
N SER A 13 1.89 2.53 -21.63
CA SER A 13 3.34 2.56 -21.54
C SER A 13 3.77 1.17 -21.08
N GLU A 14 4.28 0.38 -22.03
CA GLU A 14 4.99 -0.85 -21.75
C GLU A 14 6.28 -0.45 -21.04
N SER A 15 6.21 -0.30 -19.73
CA SER A 15 7.39 -0.27 -18.89
C SER A 15 8.10 -1.61 -19.08
N ASN A 16 9.26 -1.62 -19.74
CA ASN A 16 10.14 -2.77 -19.92
C ASN A 16 10.72 -3.36 -18.61
N PHE A 17 10.10 -3.09 -17.46
CA PHE A 17 10.44 -3.69 -16.19
C PHE A 17 9.55 -4.90 -15.97
N ALA A 18 9.96 -6.05 -16.54
CA ALA A 18 9.32 -7.32 -16.25
C ALA A 18 9.67 -7.73 -14.81
N MET A 19 8.78 -7.45 -13.86
CA MET A 19 8.91 -7.93 -12.50
C MET A 19 8.99 -9.46 -12.46
N PRO A 20 9.65 -10.05 -11.43
CA PRO A 20 9.72 -11.50 -11.29
C PRO A 20 8.31 -12.09 -11.34
N LYS A 21 8.09 -13.07 -12.21
CA LYS A 21 6.80 -13.78 -12.33
C LYS A 21 6.48 -14.68 -11.12
N VAL A 22 7.40 -14.75 -10.16
CA VAL A 22 7.25 -15.54 -8.94
C VAL A 22 6.59 -14.65 -7.87
N PRO A 23 5.51 -15.10 -7.22
CA PRO A 23 4.88 -14.36 -6.13
C PRO A 23 5.88 -14.00 -5.03
N CYS A 24 5.69 -12.82 -4.43
CA CYS A 24 6.53 -12.37 -3.31
C CYS A 24 6.42 -13.35 -2.13
N GLU A 25 7.50 -13.51 -1.35
CA GLU A 25 7.41 -14.19 -0.06
C GLU A 25 6.43 -13.41 0.83
N ARG A 26 5.29 -14.03 1.18
CA ARG A 26 4.17 -13.35 1.84
C ARG A 26 4.50 -12.79 3.22
N LYS A 27 5.57 -13.30 3.88
CA LYS A 27 6.02 -12.92 5.23
C LYS A 27 4.84 -12.65 6.17
N LEU A 28 3.92 -13.62 6.22
CA LEU A 28 2.65 -13.51 6.92
C LEU A 28 2.86 -13.41 8.43
N ILE A 29 2.33 -12.33 9.03
CA ILE A 29 2.31 -12.10 10.47
C ILE A 29 0.86 -11.95 10.92
N ILE A 30 0.45 -12.68 11.95
CA ILE A 30 -0.87 -12.58 12.57
C ILE A 30 -0.67 -12.15 14.01
N TYR A 31 -1.36 -11.11 14.44
CA TYR A 31 -1.24 -10.58 15.79
C TYR A 31 -2.58 -10.07 16.31
N LYS A 32 -2.73 -10.10 17.62
CA LYS A 32 -3.87 -9.48 18.28
C LYS A 32 -3.58 -7.99 18.45
N GLN A 33 -4.54 -7.15 18.10
CA GLN A 33 -4.44 -5.72 18.35
C GLN A 33 -4.63 -5.51 19.84
N GLU A 34 -3.55 -5.15 20.51
CA GLU A 34 -3.57 -4.83 21.93
C GLU A 34 -4.08 -3.41 22.14
N ASP A 35 -4.86 -3.22 23.22
CA ASP A 35 -5.43 -1.92 23.60
C ASP A 35 -4.39 -0.99 24.25
N HIS A 36 -3.25 -1.54 24.70
CA HIS A 36 -2.22 -0.73 25.30
C HIS A 36 -1.48 0.01 24.19
N LEU A 37 -1.82 1.29 24.04
CA LEU A 37 -0.91 2.23 23.43
C LEU A 37 0.37 2.21 24.27
N PRO A 38 1.57 2.10 23.66
CA PRO A 38 2.79 2.35 24.42
C PRO A 38 2.60 3.71 25.10
N VAL A 39 2.98 3.80 26.37
CA VAL A 39 3.03 5.09 27.06
C VAL A 39 4.02 5.94 26.27
N LEU A 40 3.49 6.82 25.44
CA LEU A 40 4.31 7.79 24.73
C LEU A 40 4.72 8.81 25.78
N GLU A 41 6.02 8.97 25.97
CA GLU A 41 6.55 10.08 26.76
C GLU A 41 6.02 11.38 26.14
N GLN A 42 5.46 12.24 26.99
CA GLN A 42 5.06 13.56 26.52
C GLN A 42 6.33 14.29 26.09
N PRO A 43 6.39 14.77 24.84
CA PRO A 43 7.53 15.58 24.42
C PRO A 43 7.57 16.86 25.26
N GLU A 44 8.79 17.32 25.54
CA GLU A 44 9.05 18.62 26.17
C GLU A 44 8.51 19.78 25.31
N ASP A 45 8.22 20.94 25.92
CA ASP A 45 7.65 22.09 25.21
C ASP A 45 8.56 22.60 24.06
N ASP A 46 9.89 22.51 24.20
CA ASP A 46 10.88 22.88 23.18
C ASP A 46 10.70 22.13 21.85
N PHE A 47 10.12 20.93 21.86
CA PHE A 47 9.81 20.18 20.63
C PHE A 47 8.83 20.93 19.72
N PHE A 48 7.95 21.74 20.32
CA PHE A 48 6.94 22.52 19.61
C PHE A 48 7.45 23.93 19.25
N GLU A 49 8.62 24.34 19.72
CA GLU A 49 9.23 25.60 19.34
C GLU A 49 9.80 25.55 17.92
N VAL A 50 9.40 26.52 17.09
CA VAL A 50 9.85 26.61 15.71
C VAL A 50 11.31 27.05 15.67
N THR A 51 12.19 26.19 15.14
CA THR A 51 13.61 26.50 15.00
C THR A 51 13.88 27.28 13.73
N LYS A 52 15.00 28.01 13.66
CA LYS A 52 15.45 28.72 12.44
C LYS A 52 15.53 27.81 11.21
N SER A 53 15.93 26.55 11.39
CA SER A 53 15.94 25.53 10.34
C SER A 53 14.56 25.29 9.76
N ASP A 54 13.52 25.28 10.59
CA ASP A 54 12.14 25.05 10.17
C ASP A 54 11.64 26.23 9.36
N VAL A 55 11.95 27.46 9.78
CA VAL A 55 11.63 28.68 9.02
C VAL A 55 12.30 28.67 7.65
N ILE A 56 13.58 28.29 7.58
CA ILE A 56 14.32 28.17 6.31
C ILE A 56 13.68 27.11 5.42
N LEU A 57 13.32 25.95 5.98
CA LEU A 57 12.68 24.87 5.24
C LEU A 57 11.29 25.28 4.74
N MET A 58 10.50 25.97 5.56
CA MET A 58 9.19 26.51 5.18
C MET A 58 9.33 27.54 4.07
N GLN A 59 10.25 28.50 4.19
CA GLN A 59 10.52 29.50 3.16
C GLN A 59 10.93 28.83 1.84
N LYS A 60 11.81 27.83 1.90
CA LYS A 60 12.21 27.06 0.71
C LYS A 60 11.01 26.37 0.04
N ARG A 61 10.17 25.67 0.82
CA ARG A 61 8.95 25.01 0.30
C ARG A 61 7.98 26.01 -0.35
N LEU A 62 7.81 27.19 0.26
CA LEU A 62 6.96 28.24 -0.30
C LEU A 62 7.53 28.78 -1.63
N THR A 63 8.83 29.06 -1.68
CA THR A 63 9.51 29.50 -2.90
C THR A 63 9.40 28.44 -4.01
N GLU A 64 9.61 27.16 -3.69
CA GLU A 64 9.46 26.04 -4.63
C GLU A 64 8.03 25.91 -5.16
N ASN A 65 7.03 26.08 -4.30
CA ASN A 65 5.62 26.06 -4.70
C ASN A 65 5.28 27.25 -5.61
N CYS A 66 5.73 28.47 -5.26
CA CYS A 66 5.58 29.65 -6.12
C CYS A 66 6.27 29.44 -7.46
N ASP A 67 7.49 28.92 -7.47
CA ASP A 67 8.23 28.57 -8.69
C ASP A 67 7.49 27.53 -9.52
N LEU A 68 6.96 26.47 -8.90
CA LEU A 68 6.19 25.45 -9.62
C LEU A 68 4.94 26.04 -10.30
N LEU A 69 4.24 26.95 -9.60
CA LEU A 69 3.03 27.60 -10.10
C LEU A 69 3.31 28.68 -11.16
N THR A 70 4.43 29.38 -11.06
CA THR A 70 4.79 30.49 -11.96
C THR A 70 5.65 30.05 -13.15
N LYS A 71 6.52 29.07 -12.95
CA LYS A 71 7.43 28.50 -13.97
C LYS A 71 6.82 27.29 -14.67
N THR A 72 5.50 27.09 -14.63
CA THR A 72 4.86 26.00 -15.38
C THR A 72 5.24 26.09 -16.85
N CYS A 73 6.26 25.31 -17.23
CA CYS A 73 6.48 24.85 -18.58
C CYS A 73 5.14 24.31 -19.10
N LEU A 74 4.82 24.56 -20.38
CA LEU A 74 3.57 24.23 -21.06
C LEU A 74 3.34 22.70 -21.19
N SER A 75 3.53 21.93 -20.13
CA SER A 75 3.15 20.54 -20.03
C SER A 75 1.70 20.47 -19.56
N THR A 76 0.88 19.74 -20.29
CA THR A 76 -0.53 19.56 -19.91
C THR A 76 -0.66 18.86 -18.55
N VAL A 77 -1.75 19.10 -17.82
CA VAL A 77 -2.02 18.40 -16.54
C VAL A 77 -1.91 16.88 -16.67
N ASN A 78 -2.22 16.33 -17.84
CA ASN A 78 -2.17 14.90 -18.11
C ASN A 78 -0.73 14.35 -18.21
N THR A 79 0.20 15.10 -18.82
CA THR A 79 1.60 14.67 -18.93
C THR A 79 2.26 14.64 -17.56
N LEU A 80 1.99 15.63 -16.71
CA LEU A 80 2.48 15.66 -15.33
C LEU A 80 1.91 14.51 -14.49
N LYS A 81 0.61 14.22 -14.61
CA LYS A 81 -0.04 13.09 -13.91
C LYS A 81 0.56 11.75 -14.32
N LEU A 82 0.79 11.55 -15.62
CA LEU A 82 1.37 10.31 -16.13
C LEU A 82 2.80 10.13 -15.64
N GLN A 83 3.64 11.17 -15.73
CA GLN A 83 5.01 11.14 -15.24
C GLN A 83 5.08 10.86 -13.74
N GLU A 84 4.20 11.47 -12.95
CA GLU A 84 4.11 11.22 -11.51
C GLU A 84 3.65 9.79 -11.19
N ALA A 85 2.68 9.25 -11.94
CA ALA A 85 2.23 7.87 -11.79
C ALA A 85 3.35 6.87 -12.12
N GLU A 86 4.07 7.07 -13.23
CA GLU A 86 5.22 6.24 -13.61
C GLU A 86 6.35 6.34 -12.59
N ARG A 87 6.63 7.54 -12.08
CA ARG A 87 7.63 7.76 -11.03
C ARG A 87 7.25 7.01 -9.75
N ARG A 88 5.97 7.07 -9.35
CA ARG A 88 5.46 6.34 -8.18
C ARG A 88 5.55 4.84 -8.36
N ARG A 89 5.15 4.33 -9.53
CA ARG A 89 5.24 2.89 -9.85
C ARG A 89 6.66 2.36 -9.73
N LYS A 90 7.64 3.10 -10.28
CA LYS A 90 9.07 2.76 -10.16
C LYS A 90 9.59 2.80 -8.71
N SER A 91 9.01 3.65 -7.86
CA SER A 91 9.43 3.77 -6.45
C SER A 91 8.79 2.75 -5.51
N CYS A 92 7.68 2.13 -5.90
CA CYS A 92 6.90 1.27 -5.01
C CYS A 92 6.87 -0.15 -5.56
N LEU A 93 7.94 -0.92 -5.31
CA LEU A 93 7.98 -2.33 -5.71
C LEU A 93 7.19 -3.24 -4.77
N TYR A 94 7.34 -3.02 -3.47
CA TYR A 94 6.72 -3.81 -2.43
C TYR A 94 5.52 -3.08 -1.84
N SER A 95 4.47 -3.84 -1.57
CA SER A 95 3.26 -3.39 -0.91
C SER A 95 2.99 -4.22 0.33
N VAL A 96 2.60 -3.57 1.43
CA VAL A 96 2.22 -4.25 2.67
C VAL A 96 0.71 -4.14 2.86
N VAL A 97 0.02 -5.27 2.83
CA VAL A 97 -1.43 -5.31 3.04
C VAL A 97 -1.71 -5.81 4.44
N ARG A 98 -2.43 -4.99 5.22
CA ARG A 98 -2.91 -5.33 6.55
C ARG A 98 -4.42 -5.51 6.53
N ILE A 99 -4.90 -6.63 7.04
CA ILE A 99 -6.32 -7.00 7.04
C ILE A 99 -6.78 -7.16 8.48
N HIS A 100 -7.79 -6.38 8.87
CA HIS A 100 -8.49 -6.54 10.13
C HIS A 100 -9.47 -7.70 10.06
N LEU A 101 -9.42 -8.51 11.10
CA LEU A 101 -10.25 -9.68 11.28
C LEU A 101 -11.18 -9.46 12.48
N PRO A 102 -12.27 -10.24 12.59
CA PRO A 102 -13.13 -10.23 13.76
C PRO A 102 -12.35 -10.49 15.06
N GLY A 103 -12.80 -9.97 16.19
CA GLY A 103 -12.16 -10.24 17.49
C GLY A 103 -10.84 -9.51 17.73
N ARG A 104 -10.60 -8.37 17.04
CA ARG A 104 -9.38 -7.54 17.16
C ARG A 104 -8.11 -8.26 16.72
N TRP A 105 -8.23 -9.18 15.77
CA TRP A 105 -7.08 -9.78 15.12
C TRP A 105 -6.70 -8.96 13.89
N ALA A 106 -5.41 -8.87 13.62
CA ALA A 106 -4.90 -8.26 12.41
C ALA A 106 -3.89 -9.20 11.75
N MET A 107 -3.91 -9.20 10.44
CA MET A 107 -3.01 -9.97 9.62
C MET A 107 -2.25 -9.03 8.71
N GLN A 108 -0.95 -9.25 8.55
CA GLN A 108 -0.11 -8.47 7.67
C GLN A 108 0.65 -9.40 6.74
N ALA A 109 0.66 -9.06 5.46
CA ALA A 109 1.41 -9.78 4.45
C ALA A 109 2.02 -8.83 3.41
N THR A 110 3.07 -9.30 2.77
CA THR A 110 3.82 -8.56 1.74
C THR A 110 3.44 -9.06 0.36
N PHE A 111 3.34 -8.10 -0.55
CA PHE A 111 2.98 -8.29 -1.94
C PHE A 111 3.95 -7.48 -2.82
N TYR A 112 4.07 -7.85 -4.08
CA TYR A 112 4.55 -6.89 -5.08
C TYR A 112 3.43 -5.94 -5.46
N SER A 113 3.75 -4.68 -5.74
CA SER A 113 2.74 -3.69 -6.13
C SER A 113 2.05 -4.02 -7.46
N ASP A 114 2.70 -4.82 -8.31
CA ASP A 114 2.15 -5.30 -9.58
C ASP A 114 1.34 -6.61 -9.46
N GLU A 115 1.26 -7.23 -8.28
CA GLU A 115 0.33 -8.36 -8.07
C GLU A 115 -1.12 -7.92 -8.23
N SER A 116 -1.99 -8.84 -8.65
CA SER A 116 -3.39 -8.50 -8.90
C SER A 116 -4.20 -8.46 -7.59
N VAL A 117 -5.32 -7.73 -7.62
CA VAL A 117 -6.30 -7.79 -6.53
C VAL A 117 -6.88 -9.21 -6.39
N GLU A 118 -7.01 -9.95 -7.48
CA GLU A 118 -7.42 -11.36 -7.43
C GLU A 118 -6.41 -12.24 -6.66
N ASP A 119 -5.10 -12.04 -6.81
CA ASP A 119 -4.07 -12.74 -6.04
C ASP A 119 -4.21 -12.48 -4.53
N LEU A 120 -4.57 -11.24 -4.14
CA LEU A 120 -4.89 -10.89 -2.76
C LEU A 120 -6.11 -11.68 -2.26
N TYR A 121 -7.17 -11.76 -3.05
CA TYR A 121 -8.37 -12.54 -2.70
C TYR A 121 -8.08 -14.04 -2.60
N GLN A 122 -7.30 -14.59 -3.51
CA GLN A 122 -6.88 -15.99 -3.48
C GLN A 122 -6.02 -16.29 -2.26
N PHE A 123 -5.07 -15.41 -1.95
CA PHE A 123 -4.28 -15.48 -0.73
C PHE A 123 -5.20 -15.52 0.49
N VAL A 124 -6.07 -14.52 0.68
CA VAL A 124 -7.00 -14.51 1.82
C VAL A 124 -7.89 -15.76 1.86
N SER A 125 -8.36 -16.26 0.71
CA SER A 125 -9.19 -17.48 0.64
C SER A 125 -8.42 -18.72 1.10
N SER A 126 -7.15 -18.87 0.69
CA SER A 126 -6.26 -19.93 1.16
C SER A 126 -6.02 -19.88 2.66
N LEU A 127 -6.26 -18.71 3.26
CA LEU A 127 -6.05 -18.49 4.67
C LEU A 127 -7.22 -18.96 5.55
N LEU A 128 -8.41 -19.07 4.97
CA LEU A 128 -9.62 -19.47 5.69
C LEU A 128 -9.64 -20.98 5.90
N LYS A 129 -10.27 -21.42 6.99
CA LYS A 129 -10.59 -22.85 7.24
C LYS A 129 -11.29 -23.50 6.05
N ASN A 130 -12.24 -22.76 5.47
CA ASN A 130 -13.00 -23.15 4.29
C ASN A 130 -12.70 -22.15 3.17
N PRO A 131 -11.92 -22.55 2.14
CA PRO A 131 -11.58 -21.67 1.01
C PRO A 131 -12.78 -21.15 0.22
N ASN A 132 -13.93 -21.85 0.30
CA ASN A 132 -15.18 -21.48 -0.38
C ASN A 132 -16.03 -20.46 0.40
N THR A 133 -15.54 -19.95 1.53
CA THR A 133 -16.28 -18.97 2.34
C THR A 133 -16.42 -17.67 1.57
N ALA A 134 -17.65 -17.17 1.40
CA ALA A 134 -17.87 -15.89 0.75
C ALA A 134 -17.52 -14.72 1.70
N PHE A 135 -16.53 -13.92 1.33
CA PHE A 135 -16.11 -12.72 2.06
C PHE A 135 -15.90 -11.53 1.12
N GLU A 136 -15.83 -10.35 1.71
CA GLU A 136 -15.59 -9.07 1.05
C GLU A 136 -14.51 -8.30 1.81
N LEU A 137 -13.66 -7.59 1.08
CA LEU A 137 -12.63 -6.72 1.65
C LEU A 137 -13.04 -5.26 1.51
N TYR A 138 -12.98 -4.52 2.61
CA TYR A 138 -13.33 -3.11 2.66
C TYR A 138 -12.14 -2.26 3.08
N GLN A 139 -11.97 -1.10 2.47
CA GLN A 139 -11.07 -0.06 2.94
C GLN A 139 -11.88 1.04 3.63
N ALA A 140 -11.49 1.38 4.87
CA ALA A 140 -12.14 2.44 5.62
C ALA A 140 -12.02 3.79 4.88
N PRO A 141 -13.07 4.62 4.82
CA PRO A 141 -14.30 4.53 5.60
C PRO A 141 -15.37 3.54 5.11
N LYS A 142 -15.41 3.08 3.84
CA LYS A 142 -16.34 2.03 3.34
C LYS A 142 -16.20 1.67 1.84
N TYR A 143 -15.02 1.76 1.25
CA TYR A 143 -14.82 1.37 -0.15
C TYR A 143 -14.72 -0.15 -0.26
N LEU A 144 -15.62 -0.78 -1.00
CA LEU A 144 -15.51 -2.20 -1.36
C LEU A 144 -14.37 -2.36 -2.37
N ILE A 145 -13.45 -3.28 -2.10
CA ILE A 145 -12.39 -3.63 -3.04
C ILE A 145 -12.94 -4.69 -3.99
N GLU A 146 -13.24 -4.30 -5.23
CA GLU A 146 -13.76 -5.24 -6.23
C GLU A 146 -12.71 -6.29 -6.61
N ARG A 147 -13.17 -7.51 -6.93
CA ARG A 147 -12.31 -8.57 -7.47
C ARG A 147 -12.02 -8.23 -8.92
N THR A 148 -10.77 -7.88 -9.22
CA THR A 148 -10.35 -7.45 -10.55
C THR A 148 -8.90 -7.90 -10.77
N ASP A 149 -8.52 -8.05 -12.03
CA ASP A 149 -7.13 -8.35 -12.43
C ASP A 149 -6.22 -7.11 -12.40
N SER A 150 -6.72 -5.97 -11.88
CA SER A 150 -5.93 -4.75 -11.70
C SER A 150 -4.85 -4.96 -10.66
N THR A 151 -3.71 -4.30 -10.83
CA THR A 151 -2.61 -4.37 -9.86
C THR A 151 -2.98 -3.73 -8.52
N LEU A 152 -2.31 -4.12 -7.44
CA LEU A 152 -2.44 -3.47 -6.13
C LEU A 152 -2.10 -1.98 -6.20
N PHE A 153 -1.16 -1.58 -7.08
CA PHE A 153 -0.85 -0.19 -7.35
C PHE A 153 -2.02 0.56 -7.98
N ASP A 154 -2.59 0.02 -9.05
CA ASP A 154 -3.71 0.65 -9.77
C ASP A 154 -4.98 0.71 -8.90
N ALA A 155 -5.16 -0.27 -8.01
CA ALA A 155 -6.24 -0.31 -7.03
C ALA A 155 -6.03 0.63 -5.83
N GLY A 156 -4.88 1.34 -5.75
CA GLY A 156 -4.57 2.26 -4.66
C GLY A 156 -4.23 1.58 -3.32
N LEU A 157 -3.83 0.30 -3.37
CA LEU A 157 -3.45 -0.51 -2.22
C LEU A 157 -1.93 -0.49 -1.95
N SER A 158 -1.16 0.09 -2.87
CA SER A 158 0.29 0.28 -2.75
C SER A 158 0.63 1.70 -2.24
N PRO A 159 1.67 1.88 -1.41
CA PRO A 159 2.61 0.87 -0.90
C PRO A 159 2.13 0.18 0.39
N MET A 160 1.01 0.63 0.95
CA MET A 160 0.43 0.05 2.15
C MET A 160 -1.09 0.20 2.14
N ALA A 161 -1.80 -0.88 2.44
CA ALA A 161 -3.25 -0.89 2.54
C ALA A 161 -3.71 -1.40 3.90
N LEU A 162 -4.79 -0.80 4.40
CA LEU A 162 -5.49 -1.23 5.60
C LEU A 162 -6.91 -1.62 5.25
N LEU A 163 -7.15 -2.93 5.24
CA LEU A 163 -8.41 -3.54 4.85
C LEU A 163 -9.13 -4.11 6.07
N ILE A 164 -10.44 -4.33 5.90
CA ILE A 164 -11.33 -4.96 6.86
C ILE A 164 -12.00 -6.12 6.15
N LEU A 165 -11.86 -7.32 6.70
CA LEU A 165 -12.50 -8.51 6.18
C LEU A 165 -13.91 -8.62 6.76
N LYS A 166 -14.90 -8.73 5.87
CA LYS A 166 -16.29 -8.99 6.23
C LYS A 166 -16.75 -10.30 5.60
N VAL A 167 -17.19 -11.23 6.44
CA VAL A 167 -17.77 -12.51 5.99
C VAL A 167 -19.26 -12.32 5.72
N LYS A 168 -19.80 -12.96 4.68
CA LYS A 168 -21.23 -12.92 4.37
C LYS A 168 -22.08 -13.74 5.33
N ASP A 169 -21.50 -14.82 5.84
CA ASP A 169 -22.12 -15.66 6.85
C ASP A 169 -22.14 -14.94 8.22
N ALA A 170 -23.33 -14.56 8.67
CA ALA A 170 -23.53 -13.84 9.93
C ALA A 170 -23.24 -14.71 11.18
N SER A 171 -23.13 -16.03 11.04
CA SER A 171 -22.78 -16.93 12.15
C SER A 171 -21.31 -16.82 12.58
N ILE A 172 -20.45 -16.30 11.70
CA ILE A 172 -19.02 -16.14 11.96
C ILE A 172 -18.77 -14.79 12.63
N THR A 173 -18.74 -14.80 13.96
CA THR A 173 -18.50 -13.59 14.76
C THR A 173 -17.07 -13.52 15.30
N LYS A 174 -16.34 -14.63 15.27
CA LYS A 174 -15.02 -14.79 15.89
C LYS A 174 -13.97 -15.21 14.86
N ALA A 175 -12.74 -14.68 14.96
CA ALA A 175 -11.66 -15.06 14.05
C ALA A 175 -11.29 -16.54 14.17
N GLU A 176 -11.41 -17.12 15.36
CA GLU A 176 -11.12 -18.54 15.63
C GLU A 176 -12.06 -19.48 14.85
N GLN A 177 -13.25 -19.01 14.47
CA GLN A 177 -14.19 -19.76 13.63
C GLN A 177 -13.81 -19.68 12.15
N LEU A 178 -13.12 -18.62 11.75
CA LEU A 178 -12.78 -18.31 10.37
C LEU A 178 -11.42 -18.89 9.93
N PHE A 179 -10.46 -18.96 10.86
CA PHE A 179 -9.08 -19.37 10.59
C PHE A 179 -8.67 -20.62 11.38
N ASN A 180 -7.65 -21.32 10.87
CA ASN A 180 -7.03 -22.46 11.55
C ASN A 180 -6.38 -22.01 12.86
N GLU A 181 -6.67 -22.70 13.97
CA GLU A 181 -6.07 -22.38 15.27
C GLU A 181 -4.54 -22.49 15.23
N GLU A 182 -4.01 -23.40 14.41
CA GLU A 182 -2.57 -23.54 14.19
C GLU A 182 -1.94 -22.24 13.71
N TRP A 183 -2.64 -21.40 12.97
CA TRP A 183 -2.04 -20.17 12.43
C TRP A 183 -2.05 -19.03 13.45
N LEU A 184 -3.10 -18.97 14.26
CA LEU A 184 -3.19 -18.06 15.39
C LEU A 184 -2.07 -18.32 16.40
N LYS A 185 -1.59 -19.57 16.51
CA LYS A 185 -0.51 -20.00 17.42
C LYS A 185 0.88 -19.98 16.76
N THR A 186 0.99 -20.39 15.49
CA THR A 186 2.28 -20.60 14.79
C THR A 186 2.83 -19.32 14.16
N LYS A 187 1.97 -18.34 13.85
CA LYS A 187 2.36 -17.05 13.24
C LYS A 187 2.10 -15.86 14.15
N GLN A 188 1.94 -16.12 15.45
CA GLN A 188 1.79 -15.12 16.49
C GLN A 188 3.07 -14.29 16.56
N GLY A 189 3.06 -13.14 15.91
CA GLY A 189 4.07 -12.11 16.08
C GLY A 189 3.54 -11.01 17.00
N ASP A 190 4.44 -10.27 17.64
CA ASP A 190 4.04 -9.06 18.33
C ASP A 190 3.71 -7.95 17.33
N LYS A 191 2.84 -7.02 17.72
CA LYS A 191 2.53 -5.82 16.91
C LYS A 191 3.79 -5.06 16.53
N SER A 192 4.80 -5.04 17.39
CA SER A 192 6.12 -4.44 17.14
C SER A 192 6.83 -5.07 15.93
N VAL A 193 6.77 -6.40 15.79
CA VAL A 193 7.35 -7.13 14.65
C VAL A 193 6.64 -6.77 13.35
N ALA A 194 5.31 -6.66 13.38
CA ALA A 194 4.54 -6.23 12.21
C ALA A 194 4.89 -4.79 11.79
N VAL A 195 5.10 -3.88 12.76
CA VAL A 195 5.52 -2.50 12.49
C VAL A 195 6.93 -2.45 11.89
N ALA A 196 7.89 -3.15 12.51
CA ALA A 196 9.27 -3.23 12.02
C ALA A 196 9.31 -3.80 10.59
N HIS A 197 8.52 -4.84 10.31
CA HIS A 197 8.39 -5.41 8.97
C HIS A 197 7.86 -4.38 7.96
N ALA A 198 6.82 -3.62 8.31
CA ALA A 198 6.27 -2.59 7.41
C ALA A 198 7.30 -1.48 7.11
N GLN A 199 8.09 -1.09 8.12
CA GLN A 199 9.20 -0.16 7.93
C GLN A 199 10.27 -0.74 7.00
N GLN A 200 10.63 -2.02 7.14
CA GLN A 200 11.59 -2.67 6.25
C GLN A 200 11.14 -2.63 4.78
N SER A 201 9.87 -2.89 4.48
CA SER A 201 9.35 -2.76 3.10
C SER A 201 9.46 -1.34 2.56
N SER A 202 9.29 -0.32 3.41
CA SER A 202 9.48 1.08 3.00
C SER A 202 10.95 1.40 2.69
N VAL A 203 11.89 0.82 3.45
CA VAL A 203 13.34 0.96 3.21
C VAL A 203 13.73 0.28 1.90
N LEU A 204 13.25 -0.95 1.65
CA LEU A 204 13.51 -1.67 0.40
C LEU A 204 13.01 -0.90 -0.83
N ASN A 205 11.84 -0.25 -0.72
CA ASN A 205 11.33 0.62 -1.78
C ASN A 205 12.21 1.85 -2.01
N ALA A 206 12.73 2.47 -0.94
CA ALA A 206 13.62 3.62 -1.03
C ALA A 206 14.99 3.26 -1.64
N GLU A 207 15.56 2.11 -1.27
CA GLU A 207 16.79 1.56 -1.84
C GLU A 207 16.62 1.26 -3.33
N HIS A 208 15.52 0.60 -3.71
CA HIS A 208 15.22 0.35 -5.13
C HIS A 208 15.11 1.64 -5.93
N LEU A 209 14.42 2.65 -5.39
CA LEU A 209 14.32 3.96 -6.04
C LEU A 209 15.69 4.61 -6.22
N ALA A 210 16.60 4.47 -5.26
CA ALA A 210 17.96 5.01 -5.35
C ALA A 210 18.77 4.32 -6.47
N GLN A 211 18.72 2.98 -6.55
CA GLN A 211 19.40 2.21 -7.59
C GLN A 211 18.88 2.51 -9.01
N SER A 212 17.57 2.70 -9.17
CA SER A 212 16.98 3.06 -10.47
C SER A 212 17.45 4.42 -11.02
N LYS A 213 17.98 5.29 -10.15
CA LYS A 213 18.53 6.60 -10.53
C LYS A 213 20.00 6.53 -10.95
N THR A 214 20.76 5.57 -10.43
CA THR A 214 22.18 5.39 -10.78
C THR A 214 22.34 4.71 -12.14
N ASP A 215 21.45 3.77 -12.47
CA ASP A 215 21.52 3.02 -13.74
C ASP A 215 20.99 3.82 -14.94
N GLY A 216 20.23 4.90 -14.72
CA GLY A 216 19.74 5.82 -15.75
C GLY A 216 20.71 6.96 -16.13
N GLN A 217 21.94 6.97 -15.57
CA GLN A 217 22.98 7.96 -15.84
C GLN A 217 24.12 7.44 -16.75
N HIS A 218 23.98 6.25 -17.33
CA HIS A 218 24.94 5.66 -18.27
C HIS A 218 24.37 5.54 -19.69
#